data_AF-A0A816RCH1-F1
#
_entry.id   AF-A0A816RCH1-F1
#
_cell.length_a   1.000
_cell.length_b   1.000
_cell.length_c   1.000
_cell.angle_alpha   90.00
_cell.angle_beta   90.00
_cell.angle_gamma   90.00
#
_symmetry.space_group_name_H-M   'P 1'
#
loop_
_entity.id
_entity.type
_entity.pdbx_description
1 polymer ?
#
loop_
_entity_poly.entity_id
_entity_poly.type
_entity_poly.pdbx_seq_one_letter_code
_entity_poly.pdbx_strand_id
1 'polypeptide(L)'
;MAEGIVIVFDFDRTLIDGDSDNWVVTEMGLTEIFHQLRFTLPWNRLMDRMMTELHSQGRSVQDIEACLQRIMPIDSHIVEAIKSAKSLGCDLKIVSDANQFFIEKILEQHDLLDCFSDIYTNPTSVDEIGKLRISPYHGGGAAASTPPHSCNLCPPNLCKGLVMDHIRASSSSPKDQILTRFIYLGDGGGDFCPTLKLRECDCVMPRTNYPLWKRISDNPSLIKADVKEWSSAEELQRILMQLFTSCEYLLVGSSVKLGNDCKLYPSSHIFGNTELGESCVLMNGAVVGDELPGGYTVIGGNNIIGHHAVVGVKCQDLKYKQEPQSSTSSVILALSLSLAVVLWFQDVPKYMMVTGERGELRGLNLEGLRRNGFTMSKMKSLRAAYPKLFMTTETEHNQDLCSVPTVGAMLQSIRDSFTDGRRGICKFRQWLDS
;
A
#
# COMPACT_ATOMS: atom_id res chain seq x y z
N MET A 1 -9.56 4.37 0.50
CA MET A 1 -10.12 2.99 0.55
C MET A 1 -8.94 2.06 0.41
N ALA A 2 -8.83 1.02 1.25
CA ALA A 2 -7.66 0.13 1.31
C ALA A 2 -7.75 -1.01 0.27
N GLU A 3 -8.38 -0.73 -0.87
CA GLU A 3 -8.49 -1.66 -2.00
C GLU A 3 -7.07 -1.99 -2.50
N GLY A 4 -6.74 -3.28 -2.54
CA GLY A 4 -5.39 -3.77 -2.89
C GLY A 4 -4.52 -4.18 -1.70
N ILE A 5 -5.03 -4.26 -0.46
CA ILE A 5 -4.35 -4.94 0.65
C ILE A 5 -4.90 -6.35 0.83
N VAL A 6 -4.00 -7.33 0.88
CA VAL A 6 -4.31 -8.70 1.33
C VAL A 6 -3.68 -8.92 2.70
N ILE A 7 -4.50 -9.24 3.69
CA ILE A 7 -4.05 -9.56 5.05
C ILE A 7 -4.18 -11.05 5.28
N VAL A 8 -3.08 -11.69 5.63
CA VAL A 8 -3.00 -13.13 5.86
C VAL A 8 -2.69 -13.36 7.34
N PHE A 9 -3.56 -14.11 8.00
CA PHE A 9 -3.44 -14.44 9.41
C PHE A 9 -3.09 -15.92 9.59
N ASP A 10 -2.12 -16.20 10.46
CA ASP A 10 -2.14 -17.46 11.19
C ASP A 10 -3.28 -17.44 12.23
N PHE A 11 -3.69 -18.62 12.70
CA PHE A 11 -4.82 -18.75 13.60
C PHE A 11 -4.40 -18.88 15.07
N ASP A 12 -3.80 -20.01 15.44
CA ASP A 12 -3.34 -20.25 16.81
C ASP A 12 -2.32 -19.20 17.23
N ARG A 13 -2.41 -18.72 18.49
CA ARG A 13 -1.55 -17.69 19.10
C ARG A 13 -1.42 -16.38 18.34
N THR A 14 -2.24 -16.18 17.30
CA THR A 14 -2.29 -14.98 16.47
C THR A 14 -3.68 -14.37 16.50
N LEU A 15 -4.70 -15.09 16.03
CA LEU A 15 -6.10 -14.68 16.14
C LEU A 15 -6.71 -15.03 17.49
N ILE A 16 -6.36 -16.20 18.04
CA ILE A 16 -6.70 -16.60 19.40
C ILE A 16 -5.46 -16.53 20.29
N ASP A 17 -5.63 -16.24 21.58
CA ASP A 17 -4.51 -16.26 22.53
C ASP A 17 -4.29 -17.68 23.12
N GLY A 18 -4.07 -18.65 22.23
CA GLY A 18 -3.98 -20.05 22.61
C GLY A 18 -3.73 -20.97 21.43
N ASP A 19 -3.68 -22.26 21.72
CA ASP A 19 -3.53 -23.33 20.72
C ASP A 19 -4.78 -24.21 20.77
N SER A 20 -5.53 -24.20 19.67
CA SER A 20 -6.86 -24.81 19.56
C SER A 20 -6.82 -26.33 19.73
N ASP A 21 -5.78 -26.98 19.20
CA ASP A 21 -5.54 -28.42 19.34
C ASP A 21 -5.29 -28.81 20.81
N ASN A 22 -4.35 -28.15 21.49
CA ASN A 22 -4.04 -28.42 22.89
C ASN A 22 -5.24 -28.14 23.80
N TRP A 23 -6.06 -27.14 23.46
CA TRP A 23 -7.28 -26.83 24.19
C TRP A 23 -8.26 -28.00 24.18
N VAL A 24 -8.64 -28.49 22.99
CA VAL A 24 -9.57 -29.63 22.85
C VAL A 24 -9.00 -30.87 23.52
N VAL A 25 -7.70 -31.15 23.35
CA VAL A 25 -7.03 -32.28 24.01
C VAL A 25 -7.14 -32.19 25.54
N THR A 26 -6.92 -31.00 26.11
CA THR A 26 -6.92 -30.82 27.56
C THR A 26 -8.34 -30.88 28.13
N GLU A 27 -9.25 -30.10 27.56
CA GLU A 27 -10.63 -29.99 28.06
C GLU A 27 -11.44 -31.27 27.89
N MET A 28 -11.11 -32.08 26.89
CA MET A 28 -11.74 -33.38 26.67
C MET A 28 -11.03 -34.54 27.38
N GLY A 29 -10.00 -34.26 28.18
CA GLY A 29 -9.33 -35.29 29.00
C GLY A 29 -8.43 -36.25 28.22
N LEU A 30 -7.85 -35.82 27.09
CA LEU A 30 -6.94 -36.62 26.27
C LEU A 30 -5.45 -36.38 26.54
N THR A 31 -5.09 -35.51 27.48
CA THR A 31 -3.71 -35.08 27.75
C THR A 31 -2.72 -36.23 27.92
N GLU A 32 -3.11 -37.29 28.63
CA GLU A 32 -2.22 -38.44 28.88
C GLU A 32 -1.89 -39.19 27.58
N ILE A 33 -2.93 -39.56 26.80
CA ILE A 33 -2.77 -40.28 25.53
C ILE A 33 -2.00 -39.41 24.52
N PHE A 34 -2.30 -38.11 24.48
CA PHE A 34 -1.61 -37.15 23.64
C PHE A 34 -0.10 -37.13 23.92
N HIS A 35 0.31 -37.03 25.19
CA HIS A 35 1.74 -37.04 25.55
C HIS A 35 2.44 -38.35 25.21
N GLN A 36 1.76 -39.49 25.35
CA GLN A 36 2.31 -40.79 24.99
C GLN A 36 2.57 -40.91 23.48
N LEU A 37 1.69 -40.35 22.64
CA LEU A 37 1.78 -40.48 21.18
C LEU A 37 2.52 -39.33 20.48
N ARG A 38 2.73 -38.20 21.17
CA ARG A 38 3.35 -36.99 20.59
C ARG A 38 4.71 -37.21 19.96
N PHE A 39 5.50 -38.13 20.51
CA PHE A 39 6.86 -38.41 20.02
C PHE A 39 6.91 -39.46 18.90
N THR A 40 5.79 -40.13 18.61
CA THR A 40 5.74 -41.23 17.64
C THR A 40 4.95 -40.88 16.37
N LEU A 41 4.08 -39.87 16.44
CA LEU A 41 3.23 -39.45 15.32
C LEU A 41 3.52 -37.99 14.90
N PRO A 42 3.50 -37.69 13.58
CA PRO A 42 3.43 -36.31 13.11
C PRO A 42 2.17 -35.60 13.65
N TRP A 43 2.27 -34.31 13.94
CA TRP A 43 1.22 -33.52 14.60
C TRP A 43 -0.18 -33.70 13.99
N ASN A 44 -0.34 -33.51 12.68
CA ASN A 44 -1.63 -33.65 12.00
C ASN A 44 -2.24 -35.07 12.19
N ARG A 45 -1.43 -36.13 12.09
CA ARG A 45 -1.88 -37.51 12.34
C ARG A 45 -2.18 -37.77 13.81
N LEU A 46 -1.43 -37.15 14.70
CA LEU A 46 -1.69 -37.21 16.13
C LEU A 46 -3.07 -36.60 16.44
N MET A 47 -3.40 -35.44 15.85
CA MET A 47 -4.70 -34.80 16.05
C MET A 47 -5.86 -35.61 15.45
N ASP A 48 -5.71 -36.20 14.25
CA ASP A 48 -6.70 -37.15 13.72
C ASP A 48 -6.88 -38.38 14.64
N ARG A 49 -5.78 -38.85 15.25
CA ARG A 49 -5.85 -39.91 16.27
C ARG A 49 -6.59 -39.45 17.52
N MET A 50 -6.39 -38.22 17.98
CA MET A 50 -7.14 -37.66 19.13
C MET A 50 -8.65 -37.63 18.84
N MET A 51 -9.06 -37.22 17.63
CA MET A 51 -10.48 -37.27 17.24
C MET A 51 -11.03 -38.70 17.25
N THR A 52 -10.20 -39.68 16.91
CA THR A 52 -10.56 -41.10 17.01
C THR A 52 -10.74 -41.56 18.45
N GLU A 53 -9.91 -41.09 19.39
CA GLU A 53 -10.07 -41.39 20.81
C GLU A 53 -11.31 -40.71 21.43
N LEU A 54 -11.63 -39.48 21.03
CA LEU A 54 -12.86 -38.83 21.46
C LEU A 54 -14.09 -39.64 21.05
N HIS A 55 -14.13 -40.07 19.80
CA HIS A 55 -15.22 -40.89 19.30
C HIS A 55 -15.32 -42.25 20.01
N SER A 56 -14.18 -42.90 20.31
CA SER A 56 -14.16 -44.17 21.06
C SER A 56 -14.70 -44.04 22.49
N GLN A 57 -14.55 -42.85 23.09
CA GLN A 57 -15.14 -42.48 24.38
C GLN A 57 -16.60 -42.01 24.28
N GLY A 58 -17.22 -42.10 23.10
CA GLY A 58 -18.61 -41.72 22.88
C GLY A 58 -18.85 -40.21 22.73
N ARG A 59 -17.80 -39.41 22.53
CA ARG A 59 -17.93 -37.98 22.25
C ARG A 59 -18.32 -37.75 20.79
N SER A 60 -19.33 -36.92 20.60
CA SER A 60 -19.83 -36.49 19.30
C SER A 60 -19.08 -35.25 18.78
N VAL A 61 -19.27 -34.92 17.50
CA VAL A 61 -18.77 -33.68 16.90
C VAL A 61 -19.37 -32.45 17.60
N GLN A 62 -20.63 -32.55 18.04
CA GLN A 62 -21.32 -31.50 18.78
C GLN A 62 -20.70 -31.27 20.17
N ASP A 63 -20.18 -32.31 20.82
CA ASP A 63 -19.45 -32.15 22.08
C ASP A 63 -18.15 -31.37 21.84
N ILE A 64 -17.44 -31.66 20.75
CA ILE A 64 -16.21 -30.94 20.36
C ILE A 64 -16.53 -29.46 20.08
N GLU A 65 -17.59 -29.19 19.33
CA GLU A 65 -18.08 -27.83 19.08
C GLU A 65 -18.41 -27.10 20.39
N ALA A 66 -19.17 -27.75 21.29
CA ALA A 66 -19.50 -27.17 22.59
C ALA A 66 -18.25 -26.86 23.44
N CYS A 67 -17.21 -27.69 23.35
CA CYS A 67 -15.93 -27.46 24.02
C CYS A 67 -15.19 -26.23 23.49
N LEU A 68 -15.18 -26.02 22.17
CA LEU A 68 -14.62 -24.83 21.54
C LEU A 68 -15.41 -23.58 21.94
N GLN A 69 -16.74 -23.69 21.96
CA GLN A 69 -17.63 -22.57 22.27
C GLN A 69 -17.54 -22.10 23.72
N ARG A 70 -17.17 -22.98 24.64
CA ARG A 70 -17.29 -22.72 26.08
C ARG A 70 -16.42 -21.56 26.56
N ILE A 71 -15.16 -21.45 26.09
CA ILE A 71 -14.20 -20.48 26.64
C ILE A 71 -13.01 -20.18 25.69
N MET A 72 -13.14 -20.21 24.36
CA MET A 72 -12.05 -19.72 23.50
C MET A 72 -12.34 -18.30 23.01
N PRO A 73 -12.09 -17.25 23.83
CA PRO A 73 -12.35 -15.88 23.41
C PRO A 73 -11.32 -15.43 22.38
N ILE A 74 -11.81 -14.82 21.30
CA ILE A 74 -11.01 -13.90 20.51
C ILE A 74 -11.03 -12.54 21.22
N ASP A 75 -9.86 -11.95 21.44
CA ASP A 75 -9.75 -10.64 22.08
C ASP A 75 -10.55 -9.58 21.31
N SER A 76 -11.27 -8.71 22.02
CA SER A 76 -12.13 -7.69 21.40
C SER A 76 -11.38 -6.76 20.43
N HIS A 77 -10.10 -6.47 20.69
CA HIS A 77 -9.28 -5.63 19.82
C HIS A 77 -8.96 -6.35 18.49
N ILE A 78 -8.79 -7.67 18.51
CA ILE A 78 -8.61 -8.49 17.29
C ILE A 78 -9.91 -8.51 16.48
N VAL A 79 -11.06 -8.72 17.15
CA VAL A 79 -12.39 -8.67 16.50
C VAL A 79 -12.59 -7.32 15.81
N GLU A 80 -12.30 -6.22 16.50
CA GLU A 80 -12.43 -4.87 15.96
C GLU A 80 -11.44 -4.62 14.81
N ALA A 81 -10.19 -5.11 14.90
CA ALA A 81 -9.20 -4.99 13.84
C ALA A 81 -9.67 -5.69 12.55
N ILE A 82 -10.19 -6.91 12.65
CA ILE A 82 -10.70 -7.69 11.51
C ILE A 82 -11.90 -6.99 10.87
N LYS A 83 -12.88 -6.60 11.68
CA LYS A 83 -14.09 -5.89 11.18
C LYS A 83 -13.73 -4.56 10.54
N SER A 84 -12.78 -3.81 11.13
CA SER A 84 -12.27 -2.56 10.56
C SER A 84 -11.57 -2.79 9.22
N ALA A 85 -10.66 -3.77 9.14
CA ALA A 85 -9.96 -4.11 7.90
C ALA A 85 -10.93 -4.51 6.78
N LYS A 86 -11.95 -5.32 7.10
CA LYS A 86 -13.01 -5.70 6.15
C LYS A 86 -13.78 -4.48 5.67
N SER A 87 -14.18 -3.58 6.58
CA SER A 87 -14.93 -2.36 6.24
C SER A 87 -14.14 -1.39 5.36
N LEU A 88 -12.81 -1.43 5.44
CA LEU A 88 -11.89 -0.61 4.64
C LEU A 88 -11.64 -1.19 3.23
N GLY A 89 -12.15 -2.40 2.95
CA GLY A 89 -12.01 -3.09 1.66
C GLY A 89 -10.79 -4.01 1.56
N CYS A 90 -10.13 -4.35 2.68
CA CYS A 90 -9.04 -5.32 2.67
C CYS A 90 -9.55 -6.74 2.39
N ASP A 91 -8.76 -7.52 1.65
CA ASP A 91 -9.01 -8.95 1.46
C ASP A 91 -8.34 -9.75 2.59
N LEU A 92 -9.15 -10.41 3.42
CA LEU A 92 -8.68 -11.12 4.62
C LEU A 92 -8.66 -12.62 4.36
N LYS A 93 -7.54 -13.28 4.65
CA LYS A 93 -7.35 -14.72 4.47
C LYS A 93 -6.71 -15.35 5.69
N ILE A 94 -6.98 -16.63 5.91
CA ILE A 94 -6.33 -17.43 6.95
C ILE A 94 -5.43 -18.48 6.32
N VAL A 95 -4.21 -18.61 6.82
CA VAL A 95 -3.27 -19.67 6.43
C VAL A 95 -2.70 -20.28 7.71
N SER A 96 -3.22 -21.43 8.12
CA SER A 96 -2.89 -22.01 9.43
C SER A 96 -2.74 -23.53 9.42
N ASP A 97 -1.80 -24.02 10.22
CA ASP A 97 -1.53 -25.45 10.45
C ASP A 97 -2.56 -26.11 11.39
N ALA A 98 -3.55 -25.37 11.88
CA ALA A 98 -4.69 -25.91 12.63
C ALA A 98 -5.60 -26.77 11.73
N ASN A 99 -6.85 -26.99 12.12
CA ASN A 99 -7.83 -27.73 11.32
C ASN A 99 -9.09 -26.93 11.03
N GLN A 100 -9.71 -27.23 9.89
CA GLN A 100 -10.83 -26.49 9.34
C GLN A 100 -12.03 -26.42 10.31
N PHE A 101 -12.43 -27.55 10.89
CA PHE A 101 -13.54 -27.59 11.84
C PHE A 101 -13.33 -26.64 13.02
N PHE A 102 -12.13 -26.58 13.60
CA PHE A 102 -11.88 -25.71 14.76
C PHE A 102 -11.93 -24.23 14.37
N ILE A 103 -11.25 -23.86 13.29
CA ILE A 103 -11.22 -22.48 12.81
C ILE A 103 -12.64 -21.99 12.51
N GLU A 104 -13.41 -22.75 11.73
CA GLU A 104 -14.76 -22.35 11.33
C GLU A 104 -15.67 -22.17 12.54
N LYS A 105 -15.69 -23.14 13.48
CA LYS A 105 -16.58 -23.07 14.66
C LYS A 105 -16.23 -21.91 15.59
N ILE A 106 -14.95 -21.59 15.78
CA ILE A 106 -14.52 -20.45 16.59
C ILE A 106 -14.88 -19.13 15.91
N LEU A 107 -14.69 -19.01 14.59
CA LEU A 107 -15.01 -17.79 13.84
C LEU A 107 -16.52 -17.54 13.73
N GLU A 108 -17.32 -18.58 13.55
CA GLU A 108 -18.78 -18.50 13.55
C GLU A 108 -19.31 -17.94 14.87
N GLN A 109 -18.78 -18.40 16.00
CA GLN A 109 -19.18 -17.92 17.32
C GLN A 109 -18.95 -16.41 17.52
N HIS A 110 -17.97 -15.83 16.82
CA HIS A 110 -17.57 -14.43 16.98
C HIS A 110 -18.07 -13.53 15.83
N ASP A 111 -18.92 -14.04 14.94
CA ASP A 111 -19.40 -13.36 13.73
C ASP A 111 -18.24 -12.87 12.83
N LEU A 112 -17.19 -13.68 12.70
CA LEU A 112 -15.99 -13.34 11.94
C LEU A 112 -15.80 -14.16 10.67
N LEU A 113 -16.51 -15.28 10.52
CA LEU A 113 -16.31 -16.18 9.37
C LEU A 113 -16.46 -15.46 8.03
N ASP A 114 -17.52 -14.66 7.87
CA ASP A 114 -17.81 -13.89 6.65
C ASP A 114 -16.81 -12.74 6.36
N CYS A 115 -15.94 -12.41 7.33
CA CYS A 115 -14.90 -11.42 7.10
C CYS A 115 -13.81 -11.97 6.18
N PHE A 116 -13.53 -13.27 6.24
CA PHE A 116 -12.46 -13.93 5.49
C PHE A 116 -12.97 -14.44 4.14
N SER A 117 -12.20 -14.19 3.09
CA SER A 117 -12.53 -14.67 1.74
C SER A 117 -12.13 -16.12 1.53
N ASP A 118 -11.02 -16.55 2.12
CA ASP A 118 -10.50 -17.91 2.03
C ASP A 118 -9.82 -18.34 3.33
N ILE A 119 -9.96 -19.63 3.66
CA ILE A 119 -9.28 -20.30 4.78
C ILE A 119 -8.48 -21.49 4.23
N TYR A 120 -7.16 -21.40 4.31
CA TYR A 120 -6.23 -22.44 3.88
C TYR A 120 -5.68 -23.16 5.11
N THR A 121 -6.21 -24.34 5.39
CA THR A 121 -5.87 -25.12 6.58
C THR A 121 -6.06 -26.62 6.35
N ASN A 122 -5.74 -27.46 7.32
CA ASN A 122 -5.92 -28.90 7.20
C ASN A 122 -7.43 -29.24 7.11
N PRO A 123 -7.91 -29.81 6.00
CA PRO A 123 -9.34 -30.05 5.81
C PRO A 123 -9.88 -31.10 6.77
N THR A 124 -11.15 -30.92 7.13
CA THR A 124 -11.87 -31.83 8.04
C THR A 124 -13.12 -32.39 7.40
N SER A 125 -13.44 -33.64 7.74
CA SER A 125 -14.69 -34.29 7.30
C SER A 125 -15.25 -35.16 8.42
N VAL A 126 -16.57 -35.25 8.53
CA VAL A 126 -17.22 -36.24 9.40
C VAL A 126 -17.47 -37.50 8.56
N ASP A 127 -16.97 -38.64 9.03
CA ASP A 127 -17.16 -39.92 8.32
C ASP A 127 -18.55 -40.52 8.57
N GLU A 128 -18.86 -41.65 7.92
CA GLU A 128 -20.16 -42.32 7.97
C GLU A 128 -20.60 -42.73 9.39
N ILE A 129 -19.66 -42.90 10.31
CA ILE A 129 -19.92 -43.27 11.71
C ILE A 129 -19.97 -42.05 12.64
N GLY A 130 -19.92 -40.83 12.10
CA GLY A 130 -20.02 -39.59 12.87
C GLY A 130 -18.72 -39.15 13.53
N LYS A 131 -17.56 -39.67 13.10
CA LYS A 131 -16.25 -39.32 13.64
C LYS A 131 -15.62 -38.19 12.83
N LEU A 132 -15.11 -37.18 13.52
CA LEU A 132 -14.34 -36.10 12.90
C LEU A 132 -12.99 -36.63 12.42
N ARG A 133 -12.67 -36.40 11.14
CA ARG A 133 -11.39 -36.74 10.52
C ARG A 133 -10.65 -35.48 10.12
N ILE A 134 -9.33 -35.49 10.33
CA ILE A 134 -8.43 -34.40 9.95
C ILE A 134 -7.47 -34.95 8.89
N SER A 135 -7.42 -34.29 7.74
CA SER A 135 -6.50 -34.65 6.64
C SER A 135 -5.45 -33.56 6.44
N PRO A 136 -4.23 -33.88 5.98
CA PRO A 136 -3.24 -32.86 5.64
C PRO A 136 -3.69 -32.05 4.42
N TYR A 137 -3.35 -30.76 4.39
CA TYR A 137 -3.63 -29.89 3.23
C TYR A 137 -2.79 -30.27 2.01
N HIS A 138 -1.49 -30.50 2.20
CA HIS A 138 -0.58 -31.04 1.18
C HIS A 138 -0.48 -32.56 1.32
N GLY A 139 -0.84 -33.28 0.25
CA GLY A 139 -0.64 -34.73 0.15
C GLY A 139 -1.89 -35.55 0.47
N GLY A 140 -2.66 -35.88 -0.56
CA GLY A 140 -3.72 -36.88 -0.49
C GLY A 140 -3.15 -38.29 -0.69
N GLY A 141 -3.32 -39.17 0.30
CA GLY A 141 -3.19 -40.62 0.14
C GLY A 141 -2.04 -41.27 0.90
N ALA A 142 -2.38 -42.34 1.64
CA ALA A 142 -1.46 -43.21 2.35
C ALA A 142 -0.62 -44.08 1.41
N ALA A 143 0.26 -43.48 0.60
CA ALA A 143 1.37 -44.14 -0.11
C ALA A 143 2.10 -43.12 -0.99
N ALA A 144 3.05 -42.37 -0.42
CA ALA A 144 4.02 -41.65 -1.24
C ALA A 144 5.39 -41.71 -0.58
N SER A 145 6.33 -42.36 -1.26
CA SER A 145 7.77 -42.38 -0.96
C SER A 145 8.43 -40.99 -1.17
N THR A 146 7.65 -40.00 -1.57
CA THR A 146 8.04 -38.61 -1.78
C THR A 146 7.40 -37.69 -0.74
N PRO A 147 8.14 -36.73 -0.17
CA PRO A 147 7.57 -35.76 0.75
C PRO A 147 6.46 -34.95 0.04
N PRO A 148 5.38 -34.59 0.76
CA PRO A 148 4.18 -33.94 0.19
C PRO A 148 4.48 -32.57 -0.44
N HIS A 149 5.61 -31.97 -0.07
CA HIS A 149 6.21 -30.81 -0.72
C HIS A 149 7.73 -30.78 -0.51
N SER A 150 8.44 -29.97 -1.30
CA SER A 150 9.90 -29.83 -1.24
C SER A 150 10.41 -28.79 -0.21
N CYS A 151 9.53 -28.17 0.57
CA CYS A 151 9.91 -27.19 1.59
C CYS A 151 10.49 -27.85 2.86
N ASN A 152 11.63 -27.34 3.32
CA ASN A 152 12.31 -27.80 4.55
C ASN A 152 11.99 -26.96 5.79
N LEU A 153 11.20 -25.89 5.64
CA LEU A 153 10.86 -24.95 6.72
C LEU A 153 9.49 -25.21 7.34
N CYS A 154 8.62 -25.92 6.62
CA CYS A 154 7.24 -26.18 6.99
C CYS A 154 7.03 -27.65 7.34
N PRO A 155 6.06 -27.96 8.21
CA PRO A 155 5.70 -29.34 8.49
C PRO A 155 5.08 -30.02 7.26
N PRO A 156 5.09 -31.36 7.17
CA PRO A 156 4.63 -32.06 5.97
C PRO A 156 3.16 -31.82 5.61
N ASN A 157 2.31 -31.46 6.58
CA ASN A 157 0.87 -31.33 6.36
C ASN A 157 0.50 -30.06 5.57
N LEU A 158 1.20 -28.94 5.77
CA LEU A 158 0.86 -27.67 5.14
C LEU A 158 2.11 -26.77 5.07
N CYS A 159 2.36 -26.22 3.88
CA CYS A 159 3.43 -25.29 3.62
C CYS A 159 2.83 -23.92 3.36
N LYS A 160 2.87 -23.07 4.40
CA LYS A 160 2.30 -21.72 4.36
C LYS A 160 2.91 -20.87 3.25
N GLY A 161 4.21 -21.05 2.94
CA GLY A 161 4.87 -20.35 1.83
C GLY A 161 4.35 -20.72 0.43
N LEU A 162 4.02 -22.00 0.19
CA LEU A 162 3.42 -22.42 -1.08
C LEU A 162 1.98 -21.89 -1.21
N VAL A 163 1.24 -21.85 -0.11
CA VAL A 163 -0.10 -21.24 -0.07
C VAL A 163 -0.01 -19.74 -0.39
N MET A 164 0.98 -19.02 0.15
CA MET A 164 1.22 -17.62 -0.21
C MET A 164 1.53 -17.42 -1.69
N ASP A 165 2.35 -18.29 -2.28
CA ASP A 165 2.64 -18.24 -3.73
C ASP A 165 1.34 -18.45 -4.55
N HIS A 166 0.46 -19.36 -4.11
CA HIS A 166 -0.85 -19.59 -4.72
C HIS A 166 -1.78 -18.37 -4.59
N ILE A 167 -1.91 -17.79 -3.40
CA ILE A 167 -2.73 -16.58 -3.16
C ILE A 167 -2.27 -15.41 -4.05
N ARG A 168 -0.96 -15.28 -4.25
CA ARG A 168 -0.41 -14.24 -5.12
C ARG A 168 -0.73 -14.51 -6.60
N ALA A 169 -0.69 -15.77 -7.01
CA ALA A 169 -0.98 -16.19 -8.39
C ALA A 169 -2.47 -16.10 -8.76
N SER A 170 -3.39 -16.20 -7.80
CA SER A 170 -4.84 -16.15 -8.04
C SER A 170 -5.39 -14.74 -8.33
N SER A 171 -4.56 -13.69 -8.29
CA SER A 171 -4.96 -12.32 -8.62
C SER A 171 -5.18 -12.11 -10.13
N SER A 172 -6.34 -11.52 -10.48
CA SER A 172 -6.97 -11.50 -11.80
C SER A 172 -6.19 -10.86 -12.95
N SER A 173 -5.19 -10.00 -12.67
CA SER A 173 -4.32 -9.43 -13.71
C SER A 173 -2.87 -9.22 -13.25
N PRO A 174 -1.88 -9.21 -14.18
CA PRO A 174 -0.48 -8.91 -13.84
C PRO A 174 -0.26 -7.51 -13.26
N LYS A 175 -1.15 -6.54 -13.59
CA LYS A 175 -1.10 -5.19 -13.01
C LYS A 175 -1.56 -5.19 -11.56
N ASP A 176 -2.61 -5.96 -11.25
CA ASP A 176 -3.12 -6.08 -9.87
C ASP A 176 -2.08 -6.78 -8.98
N GLN A 177 -1.37 -7.79 -9.48
CA GLN A 177 -0.30 -8.47 -8.73
C GLN A 177 0.85 -7.54 -8.30
N ILE A 178 1.14 -6.50 -9.08
CA ILE A 178 2.18 -5.51 -8.76
C ILE A 178 1.68 -4.53 -7.69
N LEU A 179 0.41 -4.17 -7.74
CA LEU A 179 -0.21 -3.16 -6.86
C LEU A 179 -0.66 -3.74 -5.51
N THR A 180 -0.94 -5.05 -5.43
CA THR A 180 -1.40 -5.68 -4.19
C THR A 180 -0.31 -5.71 -3.13
N ARG A 181 -0.57 -5.15 -1.94
CA ARG A 181 0.31 -5.20 -0.77
C ARG A 181 -0.10 -6.34 0.17
N PHE A 182 0.85 -7.14 0.62
CA PHE A 182 0.58 -8.20 1.59
C PHE A 182 0.97 -7.79 3.01
N ILE A 183 0.12 -8.12 3.99
CA ILE A 183 0.41 -8.05 5.41
C ILE A 183 0.26 -9.45 5.99
N TYR A 184 1.34 -10.04 6.50
CA TYR A 184 1.31 -11.38 7.09
C TYR A 184 1.46 -11.31 8.60
N LEU A 185 0.52 -11.91 9.35
CA LEU A 185 0.55 -11.98 10.81
C LEU A 185 0.75 -13.43 11.26
N GLY A 186 1.67 -13.66 12.18
CA GLY A 186 1.90 -15.01 12.73
C GLY A 186 2.84 -15.02 13.94
N ASP A 187 2.94 -16.18 14.58
CA ASP A 187 3.80 -16.41 15.75
C ASP A 187 4.75 -17.61 15.54
N GLY A 188 4.33 -18.62 14.77
CA GLY A 188 4.95 -19.93 14.72
C GLY A 188 6.23 -20.04 13.88
N GLY A 189 6.96 -21.14 14.06
CA GLY A 189 8.17 -21.41 13.27
C GLY A 189 7.87 -21.59 11.78
N GLY A 190 6.70 -22.19 11.45
CA GLY A 190 6.25 -22.44 10.08
C GLY A 190 5.99 -21.15 9.28
N ASP A 191 5.70 -20.05 9.98
CA ASP A 191 5.42 -18.73 9.42
C ASP A 191 6.68 -18.02 8.89
N PHE A 192 7.86 -18.55 9.19
CA PHE A 192 9.10 -18.02 8.61
C PHE A 192 9.15 -18.27 7.10
N CYS A 193 8.61 -19.39 6.61
CA CYS A 193 8.57 -19.71 5.19
C CYS A 193 7.79 -18.67 4.35
N PRO A 194 6.53 -18.32 4.67
CA PRO A 194 5.81 -17.28 3.94
C PRO A 194 6.45 -15.89 4.12
N THR A 195 7.11 -15.61 5.24
CA THR A 195 7.83 -14.34 5.46
C THR A 195 8.93 -14.11 4.42
N LEU A 196 9.67 -15.16 4.05
CA LEU A 196 10.71 -15.09 3.01
C LEU A 196 10.15 -14.82 1.60
N LYS A 197 8.84 -14.97 1.40
CA LYS A 197 8.15 -14.72 0.12
C LYS A 197 7.65 -13.28 -0.02
N LEU A 198 7.67 -12.51 1.05
CA LEU A 198 7.22 -11.11 1.06
C LEU A 198 8.24 -10.20 0.36
N ARG A 199 7.73 -9.16 -0.30
CA ARG A 199 8.53 -8.15 -1.02
C ARG A 199 8.79 -6.93 -0.13
N GLU A 200 9.60 -6.00 -0.62
CA GLU A 200 9.95 -4.74 0.08
C GLU A 200 8.74 -3.85 0.39
N CYS A 201 7.67 -3.91 -0.42
CA CYS A 201 6.43 -3.17 -0.17
C CYS A 201 5.48 -3.88 0.82
N ASP A 202 5.71 -5.16 1.09
CA ASP A 202 4.87 -5.99 1.96
C ASP A 202 5.29 -5.82 3.44
N CYS A 203 4.47 -6.30 4.36
CA CYS A 203 4.72 -6.23 5.80
C CYS A 203 4.56 -7.61 6.47
N VAL A 204 5.40 -7.90 7.45
CA VAL A 204 5.24 -9.02 8.37
C VAL A 204 5.06 -8.50 9.79
N MET A 205 4.12 -9.09 10.52
CA MET A 205 3.82 -8.74 11.91
C MET A 205 4.03 -9.94 12.83
N PRO A 206 5.27 -10.18 13.28
CA PRO A 206 5.58 -11.30 14.16
C PRO A 206 5.19 -11.02 15.61
N ARG A 207 4.58 -12.00 16.28
CA ARG A 207 4.32 -11.91 17.72
C ARG A 207 5.63 -12.01 18.52
N THR A 208 5.93 -11.01 19.34
CA THR A 208 7.15 -10.96 20.16
C THR A 208 7.26 -12.17 21.09
N ASN A 209 8.49 -12.64 21.32
CA ASN A 209 8.80 -13.83 22.13
C ASN A 209 8.30 -15.18 21.57
N TYR A 210 7.76 -15.22 20.34
CA TYR A 210 7.39 -16.45 19.66
C TYR A 210 8.43 -16.87 18.59
N PRO A 211 8.39 -18.13 18.11
CA PRO A 211 9.41 -18.65 17.20
C PRO A 211 9.61 -17.86 15.90
N LEU A 212 8.56 -17.27 15.31
CA LEU A 212 8.67 -16.43 14.11
C LEU A 212 9.54 -15.21 14.38
N TRP A 213 9.21 -14.48 15.45
CA TRP A 213 9.95 -13.28 15.86
C TRP A 213 11.42 -13.61 16.05
N LYS A 214 11.73 -14.69 16.79
CA LYS A 214 13.12 -15.14 16.99
C LYS A 214 13.84 -15.45 15.69
N ARG A 215 13.22 -16.18 14.76
CA ARG A 215 13.83 -16.51 13.46
C ARG A 215 14.12 -15.27 12.61
N ILE A 216 13.23 -14.28 12.63
CA ILE A 216 13.41 -12.99 11.96
C ILE A 216 14.56 -12.22 12.61
N SER A 217 14.58 -12.10 13.94
CA SER A 217 15.63 -11.42 14.70
C SER A 217 17.01 -12.05 14.48
N ASP A 218 17.08 -13.38 14.38
CA ASP A 218 18.32 -14.12 14.12
C ASP A 218 18.80 -13.97 12.66
N ASN A 219 17.90 -13.66 11.71
CA ASN A 219 18.19 -13.63 10.27
C ASN A 219 17.60 -12.41 9.54
N PRO A 220 17.85 -11.16 9.98
CA PRO A 220 17.17 -9.98 9.46
C PRO A 220 17.49 -9.71 7.97
N SER A 221 18.68 -10.07 7.50
CA SER A 221 19.10 -9.88 6.10
C SER A 221 18.34 -10.74 5.10
N LEU A 222 17.65 -11.79 5.55
CA LEU A 222 16.81 -12.62 4.69
C LEU A 222 15.42 -12.02 4.47
N ILE A 223 15.02 -11.06 5.32
CA ILE A 223 13.68 -10.48 5.30
C ILE A 223 13.71 -9.18 4.50
N LYS A 224 12.93 -9.14 3.42
CA LYS A 224 12.80 -7.95 2.56
C LYS A 224 11.68 -7.02 3.01
N ALA A 225 10.63 -7.59 3.60
CA ALA A 225 9.44 -6.86 4.03
C ALA A 225 9.68 -6.01 5.28
N ASP A 226 8.83 -5.00 5.46
CA ASP A 226 8.81 -4.22 6.69
C ASP A 226 8.32 -5.08 7.86
N VAL A 227 9.03 -5.03 8.99
CA VAL A 227 8.75 -5.86 10.18
C VAL A 227 8.09 -4.99 11.24
N LYS A 228 6.88 -5.35 11.66
CA LYS A 228 6.15 -4.68 12.76
C LYS A 228 5.80 -5.69 13.86
N GLU A 229 6.68 -5.81 14.83
CA GLU A 229 6.46 -6.70 15.96
C GLU A 229 5.30 -6.23 16.86
N TRP A 230 4.62 -7.19 17.49
CA TRP A 230 3.51 -6.92 18.41
C TRP A 230 3.52 -7.89 19.58
N SER A 231 3.02 -7.46 20.74
CA SER A 231 3.01 -8.23 21.98
C SER A 231 1.61 -8.48 22.55
N SER A 232 0.65 -7.61 22.21
CA SER A 232 -0.74 -7.66 22.68
C SER A 232 -1.75 -7.45 21.55
N ALA A 233 -3.00 -7.83 21.79
CA ALA A 233 -4.11 -7.62 20.86
C ALA A 233 -4.35 -6.13 20.54
N GLU A 234 -4.26 -5.27 21.56
CA GLU A 234 -4.35 -3.80 21.41
C GLU A 234 -3.24 -3.26 20.49
N GLU A 235 -2.01 -3.75 20.68
CA GLU A 235 -0.87 -3.35 19.86
C GLU A 235 -1.03 -3.82 18.41
N LEU A 236 -1.47 -5.06 18.20
CA LEU A 236 -1.77 -5.60 16.87
C LEU A 236 -2.81 -4.73 16.16
N GLN A 237 -3.92 -4.41 16.83
CA GLN A 237 -4.97 -3.56 16.28
C GLN A 237 -4.40 -2.18 15.92
N ARG A 238 -3.69 -1.54 16.85
CA ARG A 238 -3.10 -0.21 16.64
C ARG A 238 -2.16 -0.20 15.44
N ILE A 239 -1.30 -1.21 15.31
CA ILE A 239 -0.37 -1.32 14.18
C ILE A 239 -1.12 -1.53 12.87
N LEU A 240 -2.12 -2.43 12.82
CA LEU A 240 -2.94 -2.62 11.62
C LEU A 240 -3.64 -1.32 11.21
N MET A 241 -4.27 -0.61 12.15
CA MET A 241 -4.92 0.68 11.89
C MET A 241 -3.91 1.73 11.42
N GLN A 242 -2.69 1.72 11.97
CA GLN A 242 -1.60 2.54 11.46
C GLN A 242 -1.23 2.15 10.04
N LEU A 243 -1.09 0.88 9.69
CA LEU A 243 -0.78 0.45 8.32
C LEU A 243 -1.88 0.82 7.31
N PHE A 244 -3.13 0.91 7.75
CA PHE A 244 -4.25 1.36 6.90
C PHE A 244 -4.24 2.88 6.69
N THR A 245 -3.78 3.65 7.67
CA THR A 245 -3.74 5.13 7.64
C THR A 245 -2.42 5.68 7.11
N SER A 246 -1.32 4.98 7.36
CA SER A 246 0.04 5.23 6.86
C SER A 246 0.25 4.70 5.46
N CYS A 247 -0.83 4.46 4.73
CA CYS A 247 -0.79 4.05 3.36
C CYS A 247 -0.07 5.09 2.50
N GLU A 248 1.25 4.89 2.37
CA GLU A 248 2.22 5.50 1.47
C GLU A 248 1.92 5.13 0.01
N TYR A 249 0.64 5.11 -0.39
CA TYR A 249 0.30 4.78 -1.75
C TYR A 249 0.73 5.90 -2.68
N LEU A 250 1.43 5.50 -3.73
CA LEU A 250 1.37 6.24 -4.97
C LEU A 250 -0.08 6.13 -5.48
N LEU A 251 -0.87 7.19 -5.33
CA LEU A 251 -2.23 7.23 -5.85
C LEU A 251 -2.19 7.96 -7.19
N VAL A 252 -2.68 7.32 -8.26
CA VAL A 252 -2.87 7.96 -9.57
C VAL A 252 -4.33 7.79 -9.96
N GLY A 253 -5.07 8.89 -9.97
CA GLY A 253 -6.49 8.91 -10.33
C GLY A 253 -6.70 8.42 -11.77
N SER A 254 -7.84 7.81 -12.02
CA SER A 254 -8.19 7.22 -13.34
C SER A 254 -8.21 8.23 -14.49
N SER A 255 -8.44 9.52 -14.20
CA SER A 255 -8.47 10.61 -15.18
C SER A 255 -7.10 11.27 -15.42
N VAL A 256 -6.05 10.82 -14.74
CA VAL A 256 -4.72 11.42 -14.83
C VAL A 256 -4.01 10.99 -16.12
N LYS A 257 -3.39 11.94 -16.81
CA LYS A 257 -2.52 11.70 -17.96
C LYS A 257 -1.06 11.90 -17.56
N LEU A 258 -0.22 10.90 -17.78
CA LEU A 258 1.21 10.93 -17.48
C LEU A 258 2.02 10.86 -18.78
N GLY A 259 2.96 11.78 -18.95
CA GLY A 259 3.97 11.75 -20.00
C GLY A 259 5.03 10.69 -19.75
N ASN A 260 5.80 10.37 -20.79
CA ASN A 260 6.86 9.36 -20.73
C ASN A 260 7.93 9.71 -19.69
N ASP A 261 8.60 8.69 -19.14
CA ASP A 261 9.74 8.81 -18.21
C ASP A 261 9.49 9.58 -16.90
N CYS A 262 8.24 9.64 -16.44
CA CYS A 262 7.92 10.19 -15.12
C CYS A 262 8.38 9.24 -13.99
N LYS A 263 8.95 9.83 -12.91
CA LYS A 263 9.37 9.12 -11.70
C LYS A 263 8.51 9.54 -10.52
N LEU A 264 7.74 8.61 -9.97
CA LEU A 264 6.82 8.87 -8.87
C LEU A 264 7.30 8.11 -7.64
N TYR A 265 7.61 8.82 -6.56
CA TYR A 265 8.11 8.26 -5.31
C TYR A 265 6.94 7.94 -4.34
N PRO A 266 7.12 7.02 -3.36
CA PRO A 266 6.10 6.62 -2.40
C PRO A 266 5.31 7.78 -1.76
N SER A 267 4.03 7.52 -1.42
CA SER A 267 3.12 8.54 -0.85
C SER A 267 2.84 9.76 -1.74
N SER A 268 3.28 9.79 -3.01
CA SER A 268 2.88 10.86 -3.92
C SER A 268 1.47 10.61 -4.47
N HIS A 269 0.62 11.63 -4.46
CA HIS A 269 -0.79 11.51 -4.83
C HIS A 269 -1.07 12.38 -6.05
N ILE A 270 -1.60 11.79 -7.11
CA ILE A 270 -2.03 12.47 -8.33
C ILE A 270 -3.51 12.20 -8.56
N PHE A 271 -4.34 13.22 -8.66
CA PHE A 271 -5.79 13.03 -8.79
C PHE A 271 -6.49 14.12 -9.62
N GLY A 272 -7.80 13.95 -9.84
CA GLY A 272 -8.60 14.88 -10.64
C GLY A 272 -8.23 14.86 -12.13
N ASN A 273 -8.64 15.91 -12.85
CA ASN A 273 -8.27 16.06 -14.26
C ASN A 273 -6.86 16.66 -14.38
N THR A 274 -5.85 15.83 -14.15
CA THR A 274 -4.45 16.23 -14.09
C THR A 274 -3.64 15.66 -15.25
N GLU A 275 -2.79 16.48 -15.87
CA GLU A 275 -1.86 16.08 -16.92
C GLU A 275 -0.42 16.46 -16.54
N LEU A 276 0.47 15.47 -16.45
CA LEU A 276 1.91 15.66 -16.26
C LEU A 276 2.63 15.39 -17.57
N GLY A 277 3.49 16.30 -18.01
CA GLY A 277 4.35 16.13 -19.18
C GLY A 277 5.50 15.16 -18.91
N GLU A 278 6.33 14.94 -19.93
CA GLU A 278 7.41 13.94 -19.89
C GLU A 278 8.51 14.27 -18.86
N SER A 279 9.19 13.25 -18.32
CA SER A 279 10.34 13.38 -17.42
C SER A 279 10.06 14.17 -16.13
N CYS A 280 8.84 14.10 -15.60
CA CYS A 280 8.51 14.71 -14.31
C CYS A 280 8.91 13.82 -13.13
N VAL A 281 9.28 14.42 -12.00
CA VAL A 281 9.65 13.72 -10.76
C VAL A 281 8.77 14.20 -9.62
N LEU A 282 8.01 13.29 -9.00
CA LEU A 282 7.24 13.58 -7.79
C LEU A 282 7.91 12.90 -6.61
N MET A 283 8.45 13.69 -5.68
CA MET A 283 9.14 13.20 -4.48
C MET A 283 8.14 12.69 -3.43
N ASN A 284 8.63 12.02 -2.37
CA ASN A 284 7.75 11.42 -1.36
C ASN A 284 6.74 12.42 -0.77
N GLY A 285 5.47 12.01 -0.70
CA GLY A 285 4.39 12.84 -0.14
C GLY A 285 3.91 13.98 -1.03
N ALA A 286 4.43 14.14 -2.26
CA ALA A 286 4.00 15.18 -3.18
C ALA A 286 2.54 14.95 -3.63
N VAL A 287 1.71 15.98 -3.56
CA VAL A 287 0.31 15.94 -3.97
C VAL A 287 0.10 16.85 -5.18
N VAL A 288 -0.43 16.30 -6.26
CA VAL A 288 -0.81 17.03 -7.47
C VAL A 288 -2.24 16.69 -7.79
N GLY A 289 -3.12 17.67 -7.88
CA GLY A 289 -4.48 17.36 -8.24
C GLY A 289 -5.26 18.54 -8.72
N ASP A 290 -6.50 18.26 -9.09
CA ASP A 290 -7.53 19.26 -9.26
C ASP A 290 -8.73 18.87 -8.39
N GLU A 291 -9.16 19.81 -7.55
CA GLU A 291 -10.24 19.64 -6.57
C GLU A 291 -11.39 20.63 -6.83
N LEU A 292 -11.30 21.42 -7.90
CA LEU A 292 -12.29 22.46 -8.23
C LEU A 292 -13.27 21.97 -9.31
N PRO A 293 -14.58 22.29 -9.20
CA PRO A 293 -15.55 21.97 -10.25
C PRO A 293 -15.16 22.61 -11.60
N GLY A 294 -14.91 21.78 -12.61
CA GLY A 294 -14.49 22.23 -13.95
C GLY A 294 -13.01 22.63 -14.07
N GLY A 295 -12.19 22.32 -13.07
CA GLY A 295 -10.75 22.54 -13.12
C GLY A 295 -10.01 21.53 -14.02
N TYR A 296 -8.76 21.88 -14.34
CA TYR A 296 -7.81 21.04 -15.03
C TYR A 296 -6.39 21.47 -14.61
N THR A 297 -5.58 20.55 -14.11
CA THR A 297 -4.21 20.81 -13.65
C THR A 297 -3.23 20.29 -14.69
N VAL A 298 -2.42 21.17 -15.31
CA VAL A 298 -1.40 20.78 -16.30
C VAL A 298 -0.03 21.13 -15.78
N ILE A 299 0.86 20.15 -15.75
CA ILE A 299 2.27 20.31 -15.44
C ILE A 299 3.04 19.94 -16.70
N GLY A 300 3.88 20.85 -17.20
CA GLY A 300 4.72 20.57 -18.38
C GLY A 300 5.75 19.45 -18.11
N GLY A 301 6.58 19.12 -19.09
CA GLY A 301 7.66 18.15 -18.88
C GLY A 301 8.87 18.71 -18.11
N ASN A 302 9.69 17.81 -17.58
CA ASN A 302 10.96 18.06 -16.86
C ASN A 302 10.80 18.85 -15.55
N ASN A 303 9.72 18.59 -14.82
CA ASN A 303 9.44 19.23 -13.54
C ASN A 303 9.80 18.33 -12.36
N ILE A 304 10.25 18.92 -11.25
CA ILE A 304 10.49 18.21 -9.99
C ILE A 304 9.58 18.82 -8.94
N ILE A 305 8.74 18.00 -8.34
CA ILE A 305 7.80 18.37 -7.28
C ILE A 305 8.37 17.86 -5.97
N GLY A 306 8.75 18.80 -5.10
CA GLY A 306 9.45 18.51 -3.85
C GLY A 306 8.62 17.70 -2.85
N HIS A 307 9.31 17.17 -1.83
CA HIS A 307 8.69 16.40 -0.75
C HIS A 307 7.52 17.16 -0.12
N HIS A 308 6.37 16.50 0.04
CA HIS A 308 5.16 17.08 0.64
C HIS A 308 4.63 18.35 -0.04
N ALA A 309 5.07 18.67 -1.26
CA ALA A 309 4.54 19.81 -2.00
C ALA A 309 3.13 19.51 -2.49
N VAL A 310 2.23 20.49 -2.40
CA VAL A 310 0.85 20.39 -2.87
C VAL A 310 0.65 21.33 -4.05
N VAL A 311 0.19 20.81 -5.18
CA VAL A 311 0.02 21.53 -6.45
C VAL A 311 -1.38 21.31 -7.00
N GLY A 312 -2.08 22.40 -7.33
CA GLY A 312 -3.40 22.37 -7.98
C GLY A 312 -4.60 22.07 -7.07
N VAL A 313 -4.36 21.82 -5.78
CA VAL A 313 -5.40 21.52 -4.77
C VAL A 313 -5.89 22.78 -4.06
N LYS A 314 -7.14 22.81 -3.58
CA LYS A 314 -7.72 23.97 -2.87
C LYS A 314 -7.04 24.16 -1.50
N CYS A 315 -6.65 25.40 -1.20
CA CYS A 315 -6.05 25.73 0.10
C CYS A 315 -7.08 25.58 1.24
N GLN A 316 -6.66 24.96 2.36
CA GLN A 316 -7.49 24.81 3.56
C GLN A 316 -7.49 26.05 4.48
N ASP A 317 -6.71 27.10 4.18
CA ASP A 317 -6.76 28.35 4.94
C ASP A 317 -7.93 29.24 4.47
N LEU A 318 -9.03 29.19 5.23
CA LEU A 318 -10.26 29.95 4.97
C LEU A 318 -10.17 31.44 5.35
N LYS A 319 -9.08 31.90 5.97
CA LYS A 319 -8.87 33.34 6.24
C LYS A 319 -8.45 34.12 4.99
N TYR A 320 -8.09 33.43 3.90
CA TYR A 320 -7.80 34.02 2.61
C TYR A 320 -9.12 34.42 1.92
N LYS A 321 -9.39 35.72 1.80
CA LYS A 321 -10.58 36.22 1.09
C LYS A 321 -10.48 35.82 -0.38
N GLN A 322 -11.41 34.97 -0.83
CA GLN A 322 -11.57 34.63 -2.23
C GLN A 322 -12.01 35.89 -3.00
N GLU A 323 -11.19 36.36 -3.94
CA GLU A 323 -11.71 37.22 -5.02
C GLU A 323 -12.65 36.39 -5.92
N PRO A 324 -13.65 37.03 -6.57
CA PRO A 324 -14.71 36.31 -7.27
C PRO A 324 -14.15 35.42 -8.39
N GLN A 325 -14.56 34.16 -8.35
CA GLN A 325 -14.09 33.12 -9.25
C GLN A 325 -14.65 33.28 -10.67
N SER A 326 -13.77 33.42 -11.66
CA SER A 326 -14.03 33.02 -13.04
C SER A 326 -13.01 31.94 -13.45
N SER A 327 -13.51 30.70 -13.52
CA SER A 327 -13.07 29.57 -14.36
C SER A 327 -11.61 29.49 -14.85
N THR A 328 -10.93 28.46 -14.34
CA THR A 328 -10.02 27.49 -15.01
C THR A 328 -8.49 27.76 -15.10
N SER A 329 -7.73 26.67 -14.79
CA SER A 329 -6.30 26.34 -15.04
C SER A 329 -5.17 27.07 -14.27
N SER A 330 -4.21 26.31 -13.72
CA SER A 330 -2.89 26.80 -13.24
C SER A 330 -1.76 25.78 -13.46
N VAL A 331 -0.58 26.28 -13.84
CA VAL A 331 0.72 25.58 -13.83
C VAL A 331 1.56 26.14 -12.66
N ILE A 332 2.07 25.31 -11.75
CA ILE A 332 2.94 25.78 -10.63
C ILE A 332 4.24 24.97 -10.58
N LEU A 333 5.38 25.67 -10.54
CA LEU A 333 6.72 25.14 -10.28
C LEU A 333 7.03 25.27 -8.79
N ALA A 334 7.21 24.16 -8.05
CA ALA A 334 7.57 24.18 -6.63
C ALA A 334 9.03 23.76 -6.43
N LEU A 335 9.93 24.72 -6.16
CA LEU A 335 11.25 24.43 -5.59
C LEU A 335 11.14 24.44 -4.06
N SER A 336 11.51 23.33 -3.43
CA SER A 336 11.47 23.18 -1.97
C SER A 336 12.47 24.08 -1.27
N LEU A 337 12.04 24.72 -0.18
CA LEU A 337 12.79 24.87 1.06
C LEU A 337 11.77 25.25 2.14
N SER A 338 11.56 24.34 3.09
CA SER A 338 10.98 24.57 4.42
C SER A 338 9.66 25.37 4.51
N LEU A 339 8.55 24.67 4.80
CA LEU A 339 7.34 25.24 5.42
C LEU A 339 6.66 26.45 4.72
N ALA A 340 6.81 26.60 3.40
CA ALA A 340 6.08 27.61 2.64
C ALA A 340 5.14 26.94 1.62
N VAL A 341 3.83 26.98 1.89
CA VAL A 341 2.80 26.73 0.89
C VAL A 341 2.85 27.88 -0.11
N VAL A 342 3.30 27.60 -1.34
CA VAL A 342 3.40 28.62 -2.39
C VAL A 342 2.19 28.51 -3.31
N LEU A 343 1.24 29.44 -3.18
CA LEU A 343 -0.04 29.50 -3.92
C LEU A 343 0.04 30.49 -5.09
N TRP A 344 0.16 30.02 -6.34
CA TRP A 344 0.10 30.88 -7.53
C TRP A 344 -1.11 30.60 -8.43
N PHE A 345 -1.86 31.65 -8.75
CA PHE A 345 -3.08 31.59 -9.58
C PHE A 345 -2.86 32.06 -11.03
N GLN A 346 -1.61 32.25 -11.46
CA GLN A 346 -1.24 32.74 -12.81
C GLN A 346 -0.19 31.81 -13.44
N ASP A 347 -0.11 31.80 -14.77
CA ASP A 347 0.79 30.90 -15.51
C ASP A 347 2.25 31.37 -15.40
N VAL A 348 3.17 30.41 -15.29
CA VAL A 348 4.62 30.65 -15.34
C VAL A 348 5.14 30.26 -16.72
N PRO A 349 5.57 31.20 -17.55
CA PRO A 349 6.08 30.86 -18.88
C PRO A 349 7.32 29.97 -18.83
N LYS A 350 7.51 29.15 -19.88
CA LYS A 350 8.66 28.25 -20.00
C LYS A 350 9.98 28.96 -19.71
N TYR A 351 10.87 28.25 -19.01
CA TYR A 351 12.23 28.67 -18.64
C TYR A 351 12.31 29.80 -17.61
N MET A 352 11.19 30.27 -17.05
CA MET A 352 11.17 31.33 -16.04
C MET A 352 11.21 30.78 -14.60
N MET A 353 11.44 31.68 -13.66
CA MET A 353 11.43 31.45 -12.22
C MET A 353 10.47 32.44 -11.55
N VAL A 354 9.71 31.95 -10.57
CA VAL A 354 8.82 32.76 -9.73
C VAL A 354 9.29 32.69 -8.28
N THR A 355 9.26 33.81 -7.57
CA THR A 355 9.51 33.85 -6.11
C THR A 355 8.60 34.86 -5.40
N GLY A 356 8.62 34.86 -4.07
CA GLY A 356 7.87 35.79 -3.21
C GLY A 356 6.61 35.17 -2.62
N GLU A 357 5.83 35.97 -1.88
CA GLU A 357 4.54 35.58 -1.25
C GLU A 357 3.32 35.84 -2.18
N ARG A 358 3.51 36.64 -3.24
CA ARG A 358 2.47 36.95 -4.26
C ARG A 358 2.80 36.54 -5.70
N GLY A 359 3.98 35.98 -5.96
CA GLY A 359 4.23 35.21 -7.18
C GLY A 359 4.72 36.08 -8.29
N GLU A 360 5.91 36.61 -8.09
CA GLU A 360 6.53 37.51 -9.04
C GLU A 360 7.52 36.76 -9.90
N LEU A 361 7.42 36.91 -11.22
CA LEU A 361 8.45 36.44 -12.14
C LEU A 361 9.76 37.18 -11.84
N ARG A 362 10.80 36.42 -11.51
CA ARG A 362 12.14 36.93 -11.16
C ARG A 362 13.18 36.76 -12.26
N GLY A 363 12.79 36.24 -13.41
CA GLY A 363 13.69 36.07 -14.55
C GLY A 363 13.72 34.65 -15.07
N LEU A 364 14.76 34.37 -15.86
CA LEU A 364 15.02 33.03 -16.40
C LEU A 364 15.66 32.12 -15.33
N ASN A 365 15.25 30.85 -15.28
CA ASN A 365 15.88 29.81 -14.47
C ASN A 365 17.18 29.31 -15.10
N LEU A 366 18.19 30.18 -15.14
CA LEU A 366 19.46 29.92 -15.82
C LEU A 366 20.22 28.72 -15.22
N GLU A 367 20.14 28.53 -13.90
CA GLU A 367 20.80 27.40 -13.23
C GLU A 367 20.08 26.07 -13.55
N GLY A 368 18.75 26.06 -13.59
CA GLY A 368 17.98 24.88 -14.01
C GLY A 368 18.23 24.51 -15.48
N LEU A 369 18.34 25.51 -16.37
CA LEU A 369 18.70 25.28 -17.77
C LEU A 369 20.10 24.69 -17.92
N ARG A 370 21.07 25.18 -17.15
CA ARG A 370 22.45 24.69 -17.14
C ARG A 370 22.52 23.22 -16.70
N ARG A 371 21.79 22.85 -15.64
CA ARG A 371 21.72 21.47 -15.14
C ARG A 371 21.07 20.51 -16.14
N ASN A 372 20.11 21.01 -16.93
CA ASN A 372 19.42 20.25 -17.97
C ASN A 372 20.13 20.28 -19.34
N GLY A 373 21.45 20.53 -19.37
CA GLY A 373 22.26 20.40 -20.59
C GLY A 373 22.02 21.46 -21.66
N PHE A 374 21.39 22.60 -21.34
CA PHE A 374 21.25 23.68 -22.31
C PHE A 374 22.62 24.27 -22.67
N THR A 375 22.92 24.32 -23.97
CA THR A 375 24.15 24.95 -24.46
C THR A 375 24.19 26.45 -24.12
N MET A 376 25.41 26.98 -23.94
CA MET A 376 25.63 28.41 -23.70
C MET A 376 24.99 29.31 -24.77
N SER A 377 24.95 28.87 -26.03
CA SER A 377 24.31 29.58 -27.14
C SER A 377 22.79 29.72 -26.97
N LYS A 378 22.10 28.64 -26.56
CA LYS A 378 20.66 28.65 -26.27
C LYS A 378 20.33 29.56 -25.07
N MET A 379 21.11 29.47 -24.00
CA MET A 379 20.93 30.33 -22.82
C MET A 379 21.19 31.81 -23.13
N LYS A 380 22.20 32.12 -23.98
CA LYS A 380 22.48 33.48 -24.45
C LYS A 380 21.30 34.03 -25.26
N SER A 381 20.71 33.21 -26.13
CA SER A 381 19.54 33.58 -26.94
C SER A 381 18.31 33.88 -26.07
N LEU A 382 18.05 33.06 -25.04
CA LEU A 382 16.97 33.31 -24.08
C LEU A 382 17.19 34.61 -23.28
N ARG A 383 18.41 34.86 -22.81
CA ARG A 383 18.75 36.12 -22.11
C ARG A 383 18.55 37.36 -22.98
N ALA A 384 18.86 37.26 -24.27
CA ALA A 384 18.67 38.36 -25.22
C ALA A 384 17.19 38.61 -25.56
N ALA A 385 16.36 37.57 -25.54
CA ALA A 385 14.93 37.67 -25.81
C ALA A 385 14.14 38.19 -24.60
N TYR A 386 14.56 37.86 -23.37
CA TYR A 386 13.81 38.19 -22.15
C TYR A 386 13.42 39.68 -22.01
N PRO A 387 14.32 40.67 -22.20
CA PRO A 387 13.96 42.09 -22.14
C PRO A 387 12.91 42.47 -23.20
N LYS A 388 13.02 41.93 -24.41
CA LYS A 388 12.09 42.21 -25.52
C LYS A 388 10.68 41.64 -25.27
N LEU A 389 10.57 40.63 -24.41
CA LEU A 389 9.29 39.98 -24.09
C LEU A 389 8.59 40.62 -22.89
N PHE A 390 9.34 41.18 -21.93
CA PHE A 390 8.78 41.66 -20.65
C PHE A 390 9.08 43.14 -20.34
N MET A 391 9.84 43.88 -21.16
CA MET A 391 10.23 45.27 -20.89
C MET A 391 9.77 46.29 -21.95
N THR A 392 9.07 45.86 -23.01
CA THR A 392 8.52 46.75 -24.05
C THR A 392 6.99 46.74 -24.03
N THR A 393 6.36 47.90 -24.24
CA THR A 393 4.90 48.10 -24.19
C THR A 393 4.14 47.53 -25.38
N GLU A 394 4.84 47.08 -26.43
CA GLU A 394 4.26 46.53 -27.65
C GLU A 394 4.51 45.01 -27.72
N THR A 395 3.56 44.21 -27.22
CA THR A 395 3.61 42.75 -27.26
C THR A 395 3.25 42.16 -28.64
N GLU A 396 2.74 42.98 -29.57
CA GLU A 396 2.19 42.51 -30.86
C GLU A 396 3.24 42.37 -31.98
N HIS A 397 4.44 42.96 -31.86
CA HIS A 397 5.46 42.98 -32.95
C HIS A 397 6.61 41.96 -32.80
N ASN A 398 6.42 40.89 -32.02
CA ASN A 398 7.49 39.91 -31.71
C ASN A 398 7.63 38.73 -32.69
N GLN A 399 7.29 38.88 -33.97
CA GLN A 399 7.42 37.79 -34.97
C GLN A 399 8.88 37.43 -35.27
N ASP A 400 9.82 38.39 -35.16
CA ASP A 400 11.24 38.19 -35.47
C ASP A 400 12.01 37.34 -34.44
N LEU A 401 11.42 37.09 -33.27
CA LEU A 401 12.02 36.31 -32.18
C LEU A 401 11.90 34.78 -32.37
N CYS A 402 11.15 34.32 -33.37
CA CYS A 402 10.94 32.89 -33.67
C CYS A 402 12.12 32.20 -34.37
N SER A 403 13.20 32.93 -34.72
CA SER A 403 14.36 32.38 -35.42
C SER A 403 15.14 31.32 -34.61
N VAL A 404 15.01 31.32 -33.28
CA VAL A 404 15.60 30.32 -32.38
C VAL A 404 14.48 29.45 -31.78
N PRO A 405 14.47 28.12 -32.00
CA PRO A 405 13.38 27.23 -31.55
C PRO A 405 13.08 27.33 -30.06
N THR A 406 14.11 27.53 -29.23
CA THR A 406 13.97 27.67 -27.78
C THR A 406 13.28 28.99 -27.38
N VAL A 407 13.54 30.07 -28.11
CA VAL A 407 12.87 31.36 -27.90
C VAL A 407 11.43 31.28 -28.40
N GLY A 408 11.20 30.61 -29.54
CA GLY A 408 9.86 30.32 -30.04
C GLY A 408 9.01 29.52 -29.04
N ALA A 409 9.58 28.50 -28.40
CA ALA A 409 8.90 27.73 -27.36
C ALA A 409 8.54 28.56 -26.11
N MET A 410 9.41 29.51 -25.74
CA MET A 410 9.14 30.46 -24.65
C MET A 410 7.98 31.41 -25.00
N LEU A 411 8.02 31.99 -26.21
CA LEU A 411 7.02 32.91 -26.72
C LEU A 411 5.66 32.22 -26.90
N GLN A 412 5.64 31.00 -27.41
CA GLN A 412 4.41 30.22 -27.53
C GLN A 412 3.79 29.95 -26.16
N SER A 413 4.61 29.58 -25.17
CA SER A 413 4.14 29.41 -23.78
C SER A 413 3.51 30.67 -23.19
N ILE A 414 4.00 31.87 -23.55
CA ILE A 414 3.40 33.13 -23.14
C ILE A 414 2.05 33.33 -23.83
N ARG A 415 1.98 33.12 -25.15
CA ARG A 415 0.74 33.26 -25.94
C ARG A 415 -0.36 32.31 -25.45
N ASP A 416 0.00 31.06 -25.20
CA ASP A 416 -0.88 30.02 -24.67
C ASP A 416 -1.41 30.37 -23.25
N SER A 417 -0.76 31.30 -22.54
CA SER A 417 -1.22 31.77 -21.23
C SER A 417 -2.33 32.84 -21.33
N PHE A 418 -2.58 33.37 -22.53
CA PHE A 418 -3.59 34.42 -22.80
C PHE A 418 -4.73 33.96 -23.71
N THR A 419 -4.78 32.67 -24.08
CA THR A 419 -5.92 32.08 -24.81
C THR A 419 -7.14 31.94 -23.90
N ASP A 420 -8.35 31.83 -24.48
CA ASP A 420 -9.59 31.67 -23.72
C ASP A 420 -9.51 30.55 -22.66
N GLY A 421 -9.92 30.86 -21.43
CA GLY A 421 -9.88 29.92 -20.28
C GLY A 421 -8.56 29.88 -19.51
N ARG A 422 -7.65 30.84 -19.73
CA ARG A 422 -6.37 30.99 -19.02
C ARG A 422 -6.29 32.31 -18.24
N ARG A 423 -5.51 32.34 -17.16
CA ARG A 423 -5.46 33.44 -16.18
C ARG A 423 -4.35 34.48 -16.42
N GLY A 424 -3.71 34.43 -17.59
CA GLY A 424 -2.54 35.25 -17.88
C GLY A 424 -1.30 34.80 -17.11
N ILE A 425 -0.19 35.50 -17.33
CA ILE A 425 1.10 35.19 -16.70
C ILE A 425 1.25 35.83 -15.32
N CYS A 426 2.09 35.24 -14.47
CA CYS A 426 2.49 35.80 -13.18
C CYS A 426 2.94 37.26 -13.33
N LYS A 427 2.60 38.10 -12.33
CA LYS A 427 3.06 39.50 -12.30
C LYS A 427 4.59 39.54 -12.43
N PHE A 428 5.08 40.41 -13.29
CA PHE A 428 6.51 40.67 -13.45
C PHE A 428 6.77 42.15 -13.18
N ARG A 429 7.94 42.46 -12.63
CA ARG A 429 8.31 43.83 -12.32
C ARG A 429 8.60 44.59 -13.61
N GLN A 430 7.75 45.56 -13.97
CA GLN A 430 8.06 46.53 -15.02
C GLN A 430 9.16 47.45 -14.49
N TRP A 431 10.29 47.52 -15.20
CA TRP A 431 11.43 48.38 -14.87
C TRP A 431 11.20 49.84 -15.31
N LEU A 432 10.00 50.38 -15.08
CA LEU A 432 9.66 51.76 -15.46
C LEU A 432 9.41 52.71 -14.29
N ASP A 433 9.37 52.21 -13.05
CA ASP A 433 9.27 53.04 -11.84
C ASP A 433 10.57 52.94 -11.02
N SER A 434 11.62 53.64 -11.48
CA SER A 434 12.83 53.96 -10.70
C SER A 434 13.04 55.46 -10.68
#